data_AF-A0A5K1CJ96-F1
#
_entry.id   AF-A0A5K1CJ96-F1
#
_cell.length_a   1.000
_cell.length_b   1.000
_cell.length_c   1.000
_cell.angle_alpha   90.00
_cell.angle_beta   90.00
_cell.angle_gamma   90.00
#
_symmetry.space_group_name_H-M   'P 1'
#
loop_
_entity.id
_entity.type
_entity.pdbx_description
1 polymer ?
#
loop_
_entity_poly.entity_id
_entity_poly.type
_entity_poly.pdbx_seq_one_letter_code
_entity_poly.pdbx_strand_id
1 'polypeptide(L)' 'VAGLARLNHENTAKLIGYCSENYPFSRMLIFEYASNGTLYEHLH' A
#
# COMPACT_ATOMS: atom_id res chain seq x y z
N VAL A 1 3.24 -10.72 3.42
CA VAL A 1 3.34 -10.06 2.10
C VAL A 1 2.65 -10.84 0.99
N ALA A 2 2.88 -12.15 0.84
CA ALA A 2 2.27 -12.95 -0.24
C ALA A 2 0.73 -12.84 -0.33
N GLY A 3 0.03 -12.71 0.80
CA GLY A 3 -1.41 -12.46 0.81
C GLY A 3 -1.81 -11.12 0.18
N LEU A 4 -1.09 -10.04 0.51
CA LEU A 4 -1.31 -8.69 -0.05
C LEU A 4 -0.95 -8.62 -1.54
N ALA A 5 0.12 -9.29 -1.95
CA ALA A 5 0.55 -9.33 -3.35
C ALA A 5 -0.49 -10.01 -4.28
N ARG A 6 -1.37 -10.85 -3.73
CA ARG A 6 -2.45 -11.51 -4.48
C ARG A 6 -3.71 -10.66 -4.62
N LEU A 7 -3.82 -9.56 -3.86
CA LEU A 7 -4.94 -8.63 -3.95
C LEU A 7 -4.70 -7.70 -5.15
N ASN A 8 -5.36 -8.03 -6.27
CA ASN A 8 -5.28 -7.25 -7.51
C ASN A 8 -6.70 -7.01 -8.04
N HIS A 9 -7.34 -5.96 -7.52
CA HIS A 9 -8.68 -5.53 -7.91
C HIS A 9 -8.73 -4.00 -8.01
N GLU A 10 -9.52 -3.45 -8.94
CA GLU A 10 -9.59 -2.00 -9.23
C GLU A 10 -9.91 -1.14 -8.00
N ASN A 11 -10.78 -1.63 -7.12
CA ASN A 11 -11.22 -0.93 -5.90
C ASN A 11 -10.37 -1.25 -4.66
N THR A 12 -9.20 -1.85 -4.83
CA THR A 12 -8.29 -2.17 -3.71
C THR A 12 -6.94 -1.49 -3.91
N ALA A 13 -6.32 -1.06 -2.81
CA ALA A 13 -4.98 -0.51 -2.86
C ALA A 13 -3.99 -1.57 -3.38
N LYS A 14 -3.44 -1.33 -4.57
CA LYS A 14 -2.55 -2.26 -5.25
C LYS A 14 -1.13 -2.17 -4.69
N LEU A 15 -0.63 -3.29 -4.16
CA LEU A 15 0.75 -3.40 -3.70
C LEU A 15 1.67 -3.51 -4.93
N ILE A 16 2.58 -2.56 -5.08
CA ILE A 16 3.61 -2.55 -6.13
C ILE A 16 4.86 -3.32 -5.66
N GLY A 17 5.22 -3.17 -4.39
CA GLY A 17 6.44 -3.75 -3.83
C GLY A 17 6.55 -3.64 -2.32
N TYR A 18 7.62 -4.17 -1.77
CA TYR A 18 7.88 -4.12 -0.33
C TYR A 18 9.38 -4.20 -0.04
N CYS A 19 9.80 -3.64 1.08
CA CYS A 19 11.09 -3.89 1.69
C CYS A 19 10.87 -4.67 2.98
N SER A 20 11.49 -5.85 3.11
CA SER A 20 11.36 -6.68 4.32
C SER A 20 12.56 -6.58 5.27
N GLU A 21 13.61 -5.89 4.85
CA GLU A 21 14.78 -5.67 5.69
C GLU A 21 14.43 -4.73 6.86
N ASN A 22 15.07 -4.99 8.01
CA ASN A 22 14.93 -4.17 9.22
C ASN A 22 16.20 -3.34 9.50
N TYR A 23 17.28 -3.57 8.76
CA TYR A 23 18.52 -2.80 8.83
C TYR A 23 19.18 -2.76 7.44
N PRO A 24 19.64 -1.61 6.95
CA PRO A 24 19.61 -0.28 7.57
C PRO A 24 18.24 0.44 7.44
N PHE A 25 17.27 -0.19 6.79
CA PHE A 25 15.94 0.38 6.53
C PHE A 25 14.86 -0.22 7.43
N SER A 26 13.74 0.50 7.59
CA SER A 26 12.53 -0.08 8.17
C SER A 26 11.76 -0.89 7.14
N ARG A 27 10.91 -1.82 7.59
CA ARG A 27 9.98 -2.51 6.69
C ARG A 27 9.05 -1.50 6.03
N MET A 28 8.89 -1.63 4.73
CA MET A 28 8.08 -0.72 3.92
C MET A 28 7.15 -1.50 2.99
N LEU A 29 5.99 -0.93 2.74
CA LEU A 29 5.07 -1.36 1.69
C LEU A 29 4.93 -0.21 0.69
N ILE A 30 4.95 -0.56 -0.59
CA ILE A 30 4.89 0.40 -1.69
C ILE A 30 3.57 0.16 -2.41
N PHE A 31 2.72 1.17 -2.44
CA PHE A 31 1.40 1.15 -3.08
C PHE A 31 1.34 2.20 -4.20
N GLU A 32 0.36 2.07 -5.09
CA GLU A 32 -0.02 3.18 -5.99
C GLU A 32 -0.49 4.39 -5.17
N TYR A 33 -0.06 5.58 -5.57
CA TYR A 33 -0.39 6.81 -4.87
C TYR A 33 -1.83 7.26 -5.18
N ALA A 34 -2.64 7.38 -4.13
CA ALA A 34 -4.00 7.93 -4.22
C ALA A 34 -3.96 9.45 -3.99
N SER A 35 -3.96 10.23 -5.07
CA SER A 35 -3.82 11.70 -5.01
C SER A 35 -4.96 12.42 -4.29
N ASN A 36 -6.13 11.79 -4.22
CA ASN A 36 -7.32 12.37 -3.62
C ASN A 36 -7.44 12.02 -2.13
N GLY A 37 -6.34 11.68 -1.46
CA GLY A 37 -6.36 11.34 -0.05
C GLY A 37 -7.25 10.15 0.29
N THR A 38 -7.73 10.14 1.52
CA THR A 38 -8.57 9.09 2.10
C THR A 38 -10.05 9.44 2.02
N LEU A 39 -10.90 8.41 2.02
CA LEU A 39 -12.35 8.61 2.11
C LEU A 39 -12.75 9.32 3.41
N TYR A 40 -11.99 9.13 4.49
CA TYR A 40 -12.26 9.77 5.78
C TYR A 40 -12.21 11.30 5.66
N GLU A 41 -11.19 11.84 4.99
CA GLU A 41 -11.01 13.29 4.76
C GLU A 41 -12.10 13.90 3.87
N HIS A 42 -12.85 13.07 3.14
CA HIS A 42 -13.92 13.52 2.27
C HIS A 42 -15.31 13.44 2.94
N LEU A 43 -15.42 12.70 4.05
CA LEU A 43 -16.69 12.44 4.73
C LEU A 43 -16.79 13.07 6.13
N HIS A 44 -15.68 13.60 6.67
CA HIS A 44 -15.60 14.27 7.98
C HIS A 44 -14.81 15.57 7.86
#